data_AF-A0A1B2HRW2-F1
#
_entry.id   AF-A0A1B2HRW2-F1
#
_cell.length_a   1.000
_cell.length_b   1.000
_cell.length_c   1.000
_cell.angle_alpha   90.00
_cell.angle_beta   90.00
_cell.angle_gamma   90.00
#
_symmetry.space_group_name_H-M   'P 1'
#
loop_
_entity.id
_entity.type
_entity.pdbx_description
1 polymer ?
#
loop_
_entity_poly.entity_id
_entity_poly.type
_entity_poly.pdbx_seq_one_letter_code
_entity_poly.pdbx_strand_id
1 'polypeptide(L)'
;MTPGSPAAARFLALQRDAGNAAATALLRGSTVQRTGPPAPAAAQPVVIGHVYTVRGTIDGEAVVYTGSTAREIAQRLYKDKHTWSTLIKNRSTTIEVHEVKAVLNIQESGRRSLASALDEAKRAAEQVIIKRRRTDLGAGRELNAVDAAEEGNIAKWAERHQVKLGPRVTFRAGVKITGFAALQLLDFFLMYRDGKLAQYAMAPYLLEDENGIFTLQETDRGLFRPNWYWKNYQTGALAGQRVKITKAEFGELREEAELLWGTTDWMGDFVPGLLRRELPVVEVPAGGPEA
;
A
#
# COMPACT_ATOMS: atom_id res chain seq x y z
N MET A 1 42.34 -55.59 -5.48
CA MET A 1 43.19 -55.98 -6.63
C MET A 1 42.88 -55.05 -7.78
N THR A 2 43.76 -54.03 -7.93
CA THR A 2 44.34 -53.45 -9.16
C THR A 2 43.45 -53.05 -10.36
N PRO A 3 43.82 -51.98 -11.12
CA PRO A 3 43.76 -50.55 -10.76
C PRO A 3 43.42 -49.67 -12.01
N GLY A 4 43.62 -48.35 -11.94
CA GLY A 4 43.92 -47.49 -13.10
C GLY A 4 42.88 -46.39 -13.35
N SER A 5 42.87 -45.27 -12.64
CA SER A 5 43.80 -44.11 -12.69
C SER A 5 43.50 -43.11 -13.83
N PRO A 6 43.57 -41.78 -13.58
CA PRO A 6 42.91 -40.72 -14.35
C PRO A 6 43.88 -39.93 -15.25
N ALA A 7 43.34 -39.09 -16.15
CA ALA A 7 44.08 -38.04 -16.86
C ALA A 7 43.08 -37.02 -17.44
N ALA A 8 43.40 -35.75 -17.70
CA ALA A 8 44.40 -34.81 -17.23
C ALA A 8 43.97 -33.48 -17.88
N ALA A 9 44.14 -32.37 -17.18
CA ALA A 9 43.95 -31.03 -17.72
C ALA A 9 44.88 -30.76 -18.91
N ARG A 10 44.41 -30.01 -19.90
CA ARG A 10 45.25 -29.30 -20.87
C ARG A 10 44.68 -27.91 -21.18
N PHE A 11 45.23 -26.94 -20.47
CA PHE A 11 45.36 -25.55 -20.91
C PHE A 11 46.56 -25.50 -21.86
N LEU A 12 46.40 -24.97 -23.07
CA LEU A 12 47.51 -24.41 -23.84
C LEU A 12 46.99 -23.44 -24.90
N ALA A 13 47.38 -22.18 -24.72
CA ALA A 13 47.30 -21.11 -25.67
C ALA A 13 48.31 -21.32 -26.80
N LEU A 14 47.93 -21.04 -28.05
CA LEU A 14 48.83 -20.56 -29.11
C LEU A 14 48.03 -20.38 -30.40
N GLN A 15 47.83 -19.13 -30.85
CA GLN A 15 48.14 -18.81 -32.24
C GLN A 15 48.40 -17.31 -32.45
N ARG A 16 49.62 -17.04 -32.92
CA ARG A 16 50.13 -15.77 -33.41
C ARG A 16 49.76 -15.59 -34.89
N ASP A 17 49.59 -14.31 -35.23
CA ASP A 17 50.06 -13.58 -36.42
C ASP A 17 49.74 -14.07 -37.85
N ALA A 18 48.92 -13.28 -38.54
CA ALA A 18 49.22 -12.64 -39.82
C ALA A 18 48.14 -11.54 -40.01
N GLY A 19 48.44 -10.24 -40.02
CA GLY A 19 49.23 -9.58 -41.04
C GLY A 19 48.27 -8.87 -42.01
N ASN A 20 47.97 -7.59 -41.79
CA ASN A 20 47.63 -6.70 -42.90
C ASN A 20 47.88 -5.23 -42.52
N ALA A 21 49.02 -4.75 -43.01
CA ALA A 21 49.39 -3.36 -43.02
C ALA A 21 48.78 -2.71 -44.26
N ALA A 22 47.64 -2.03 -44.12
CA ALA A 22 47.13 -1.08 -45.12
C ALA A 22 45.96 -0.25 -44.55
N ALA A 23 46.23 0.65 -43.60
CA ALA A 23 45.30 1.74 -43.26
C ALA A 23 46.01 2.85 -42.46
N THR A 24 47.01 3.49 -43.05
CA THR A 24 47.60 4.71 -42.51
C THR A 24 47.48 5.82 -43.53
N ALA A 25 46.30 6.43 -43.65
CA ALA A 25 46.09 7.78 -44.18
C ALA A 25 44.60 8.18 -44.12
N LEU A 26 44.06 8.50 -42.94
CA LEU A 26 42.87 9.35 -42.77
C LEU A 26 42.60 9.60 -41.28
N LEU A 27 43.51 10.33 -40.62
CA LEU A 27 43.29 10.87 -39.28
C LEU A 27 43.69 12.35 -39.26
N ARG A 28 42.81 13.18 -39.80
CA ARG A 28 42.72 14.60 -39.47
C ARG A 28 41.24 14.98 -39.37
N GLY A 29 40.80 15.36 -38.17
CA GLY A 29 39.66 16.27 -38.01
C GLY A 29 38.38 15.75 -37.38
N SER A 30 38.30 14.52 -36.87
CA SER A 30 37.10 14.08 -36.14
C SER A 30 37.25 14.40 -34.65
N THR A 31 36.85 15.60 -34.24
CA THR A 31 36.59 15.91 -32.83
C THR A 31 35.45 14.98 -32.39
N VAL A 32 35.80 13.85 -31.76
CA VAL A 32 34.81 12.99 -31.09
C VAL A 32 34.22 13.84 -29.97
N GLN A 33 33.06 14.47 -30.23
CA GLN A 33 32.22 14.98 -29.17
C GLN A 33 31.90 13.77 -28.30
N ARG A 34 32.56 13.69 -27.14
CA ARG A 34 32.17 12.83 -26.04
C ARG A 34 30.78 13.31 -25.63
N THR A 35 29.75 12.78 -26.28
CA THR A 35 28.40 12.89 -25.75
C THR A 35 28.48 12.22 -24.39
N GLY A 36 28.31 13.02 -23.32
CA GLY A 36 28.16 12.47 -21.99
C GLY A 36 27.02 11.44 -22.00
N PRO A 37 26.97 10.51 -21.03
CA PRO A 37 25.83 9.62 -20.91
C PRO A 37 24.55 10.46 -21.02
N PRO A 38 23.56 10.01 -21.83
CA PRO A 38 22.33 10.77 -22.02
C PRO A 38 21.79 11.12 -20.64
N ALA A 39 21.46 12.40 -20.43
CA ALA A 39 20.87 12.84 -19.16
C ALA A 39 19.74 11.88 -18.81
N PRO A 40 19.68 11.37 -17.56
CA PRO A 40 18.68 10.38 -17.18
C PRO A 40 17.31 10.94 -17.58
N ALA A 41 16.56 10.16 -18.36
CA ALA A 41 15.24 10.56 -18.81
C ALA A 41 14.45 11.04 -17.60
N ALA A 42 13.89 12.26 -17.69
CA ALA A 42 13.14 12.83 -16.59
C ALA A 42 12.05 11.83 -16.15
N ALA A 43 12.14 11.37 -14.90
CA ALA A 43 11.22 10.38 -14.38
C ALA A 43 9.78 10.91 -14.52
N GLN A 44 8.90 10.10 -15.09
CA GLN A 44 7.51 10.52 -15.28
C GLN A 44 6.78 10.52 -13.93
N PRO A 45 5.95 11.54 -13.65
CA PRO A 45 5.13 11.56 -12.44
C PRO A 45 4.18 10.36 -12.41
N VAL A 46 4.20 9.60 -11.32
CA VAL A 46 3.30 8.47 -11.07
C VAL A 46 2.21 8.85 -10.08
N VAL A 47 1.06 8.18 -10.12
CA VAL A 47 -0.02 8.38 -9.14
C VAL A 47 0.43 7.84 -7.78
N ILE A 48 0.44 8.69 -6.76
CA ILE A 48 0.87 8.34 -5.40
C ILE A 48 -0.29 8.28 -4.40
N GLY A 49 -1.46 8.80 -4.76
CA GLY A 49 -2.65 8.77 -3.91
C GLY A 49 -3.71 9.78 -4.34
N HIS A 50 -4.60 10.10 -3.40
CA HIS A 50 -5.73 11.01 -3.62
C HIS A 50 -5.89 11.96 -2.43
N VAL A 51 -6.44 13.14 -2.70
CA VAL A 51 -6.95 14.05 -1.67
C VAL A 51 -8.45 14.15 -1.82
N TYR A 52 -9.15 13.92 -0.71
CA TYR A 52 -10.60 13.93 -0.64
C TYR A 52 -11.06 15.24 -0.01
N THR A 53 -12.09 15.85 -0.60
CA THR A 53 -12.79 17.01 -0.04
C THR A 53 -14.25 16.63 0.19
N VAL A 54 -14.69 16.61 1.43
CA VAL A 54 -16.10 16.34 1.78
C VAL A 54 -16.76 17.66 2.18
N ARG A 55 -17.87 18.00 1.54
CA ARG A 55 -18.68 19.19 1.81
C ARG A 55 -20.09 18.78 2.11
N GLY A 56 -20.70 19.33 3.14
CA GLY A 56 -22.11 19.08 3.43
C GLY A 56 -22.59 19.94 4.59
N THR A 57 -23.59 19.46 5.32
CA THR A 57 -24.11 20.16 6.50
C THR A 57 -24.13 19.26 7.73
N ILE A 58 -23.75 19.83 8.87
CA ILE A 58 -23.90 19.23 10.20
C ILE A 58 -24.71 20.24 11.01
N ASP A 59 -25.84 19.81 11.59
CA ASP A 59 -26.70 20.66 12.43
C ASP A 59 -27.10 21.99 11.76
N GLY A 60 -27.30 21.96 10.44
CA GLY A 60 -27.66 23.14 9.63
C GLY A 60 -26.49 24.04 9.22
N GLU A 61 -25.30 23.81 9.77
CA GLU A 61 -24.09 24.56 9.43
C GLU A 61 -23.35 23.91 8.25
N ALA A 62 -22.90 24.71 7.29
CA ALA A 62 -22.06 24.22 6.20
C ALA A 62 -20.69 23.81 6.74
N VAL A 63 -20.28 22.58 6.46
CA VAL A 63 -19.00 22.03 6.91
C VAL A 63 -18.20 21.51 5.74
N VAL A 64 -16.88 21.54 5.92
CA VAL A 64 -15.94 21.12 4.90
C VAL A 64 -14.78 20.39 5.55
N TYR A 65 -14.34 19.30 4.93
CA TYR A 65 -13.15 18.56 5.33
C TYR A 65 -12.27 18.23 4.13
N THR A 66 -10.97 18.29 4.34
CA THR A 66 -9.94 17.76 3.42
C THR A 66 -9.17 16.65 4.10
N GLY A 67 -8.80 15.60 3.38
CA GLY A 67 -7.82 14.64 3.88
C GLY A 67 -7.14 13.90 2.75
N SER A 68 -5.86 13.62 2.90
CA SER A 68 -5.08 12.83 1.92
C SER A 68 -4.98 11.34 2.28
N THR A 69 -5.45 10.95 3.46
CA THR A 69 -5.40 9.55 3.91
C THR A 69 -6.79 9.00 4.20
N ALA A 70 -7.05 7.78 3.70
CA ALA A 70 -8.23 7.02 4.09
C ALA A 70 -8.26 6.79 5.61
N ARG A 71 -7.10 6.70 6.27
CA ARG A 71 -6.96 6.59 7.72
C ARG A 71 -7.59 7.77 8.46
N GLU A 72 -7.32 9.00 8.07
CA GLU A 72 -7.88 10.17 8.77
C GLU A 72 -9.38 10.28 8.56
N ILE A 73 -9.87 9.93 7.36
CA ILE A 73 -11.31 9.85 7.07
C ILE A 73 -11.96 8.75 7.92
N ALA A 74 -11.35 7.55 7.95
CA ALA A 74 -11.84 6.41 8.71
C ALA A 74 -11.83 6.69 10.22
N GLN A 75 -10.74 7.22 10.77
CA GLN A 75 -10.64 7.57 12.18
C GLN A 75 -11.76 8.54 12.58
N ARG A 76 -12.11 9.50 11.72
CA ARG A 76 -13.24 10.40 11.97
C ARG A 76 -14.60 9.71 11.85
N LEU A 77 -14.76 8.79 10.91
CA LEU A 77 -15.95 7.93 10.81
C LEU A 77 -16.13 7.01 12.03
N TYR A 78 -15.04 6.53 12.62
CA TYR A 78 -15.09 5.57 13.74
C TYR A 78 -15.06 6.22 15.12
N LYS A 79 -14.39 7.38 15.28
CA LYS A 79 -14.30 8.11 16.56
C LYS A 79 -15.51 9.01 16.78
N ASP A 80 -15.97 9.70 15.73
CA ASP A 80 -17.09 10.66 15.79
C ASP A 80 -18.34 10.09 15.09
N LYS A 81 -18.62 8.80 15.34
CA LYS A 81 -19.56 7.95 14.56
C LYS A 81 -20.87 8.63 14.14
N HIS A 82 -21.46 9.45 15.00
CA HIS A 82 -22.76 10.07 14.74
C HIS A 82 -22.69 11.23 13.73
N THR A 83 -21.67 12.07 13.80
CA THR A 83 -21.59 13.30 13.01
C THR A 83 -21.18 13.01 11.57
N TRP A 84 -20.15 12.19 11.39
CA TRP A 84 -19.62 11.85 10.07
C TRP A 84 -20.52 10.91 9.26
N SER A 85 -21.16 9.94 9.93
CA SER A 85 -22.18 9.11 9.30
C SER A 85 -23.31 9.98 8.74
N THR A 86 -23.75 10.98 9.49
CA THR A 86 -24.84 11.88 9.06
C THR A 86 -24.40 12.73 7.87
N LEU A 87 -23.18 13.27 7.92
CA LEU A 87 -22.58 14.02 6.81
C LEU A 87 -22.54 13.17 5.53
N ILE A 88 -21.96 11.96 5.56
CA ILE A 88 -21.82 11.14 4.33
C ILE A 88 -23.17 10.63 3.81
N LYS A 89 -24.15 10.39 4.70
CA LYS A 89 -25.50 9.94 4.31
C LYS A 89 -26.37 11.07 3.75
N ASN A 90 -26.04 12.34 4.04
CA ASN A 90 -26.82 13.47 3.58
C ASN A 90 -26.73 13.60 2.05
N ARG A 91 -27.89 13.73 1.39
CA ARG A 91 -27.99 13.82 -0.07
C ARG A 91 -27.44 15.13 -0.65
N SER A 92 -27.21 16.13 0.18
CA SER A 92 -26.54 17.37 -0.23
C SER A 92 -25.02 17.26 -0.18
N THR A 93 -24.48 16.19 0.42
CA THR A 93 -23.04 16.05 0.60
C THR A 93 -22.34 15.84 -0.72
N THR A 94 -21.30 16.63 -0.94
CA THR A 94 -20.46 16.57 -2.13
C THR A 94 -19.07 16.09 -1.75
N ILE A 95 -18.59 15.05 -2.41
CA ILE A 95 -17.26 14.49 -2.24
C ILE A 95 -16.47 14.80 -3.51
N GLU A 96 -15.37 15.53 -3.39
CA GLU A 96 -14.43 15.76 -4.48
C GLU A 96 -13.18 14.92 -4.23
N VAL A 97 -12.65 14.31 -5.28
CA VAL A 97 -11.43 13.52 -5.23
C VAL A 97 -10.45 14.12 -6.21
N HIS A 98 -9.25 14.43 -5.74
CA HIS A 98 -8.14 14.89 -6.53
C HIS A 98 -7.07 13.82 -6.56
N GLU A 99 -6.72 13.35 -7.74
CA GLU A 99 -5.56 12.48 -7.92
C GLU A 99 -4.27 13.26 -7.62
N VAL A 100 -3.31 12.63 -6.96
CA VAL A 100 -1.99 13.21 -6.68
C VAL A 100 -0.94 12.43 -7.45
N LYS A 101 -0.24 13.11 -8.35
CA LYS A 101 0.92 12.59 -9.07
C LYS A 101 2.20 13.22 -8.55
N ALA A 102 3.29 12.48 -8.50
CA ALA A 102 4.58 12.99 -8.03
C ALA A 102 5.75 12.22 -8.64
N VAL A 103 6.90 12.89 -8.67
CA VAL A 103 8.23 12.27 -8.86
C VAL A 103 8.94 12.33 -7.52
N LEU A 104 8.94 11.22 -6.79
CA LEU A 104 9.39 11.21 -5.40
C LEU A 104 10.92 11.29 -5.30
N ASN A 105 11.44 12.39 -4.75
CA ASN A 105 12.82 12.45 -4.29
C ASN A 105 12.96 11.82 -2.89
N ILE A 106 13.24 10.51 -2.85
CA ILE A 106 13.40 9.76 -1.60
C ILE A 106 14.59 10.29 -0.79
N GLN A 107 15.70 10.62 -1.45
CA GLN A 107 16.95 11.01 -0.79
C GLN A 107 16.85 12.35 -0.03
N GLU A 108 16.05 13.28 -0.54
CA GLU A 108 15.83 14.58 0.09
C GLU A 108 14.62 14.63 1.05
N SER A 109 13.87 13.54 1.16
CA SER A 109 12.81 13.44 2.17
C SER A 109 13.39 13.47 3.59
N GLY A 110 12.61 13.94 4.56
CA GLY A 110 13.04 14.16 5.94
C GLY A 110 13.64 12.92 6.60
N ARG A 111 13.05 11.73 6.36
CA ARG A 111 13.58 10.44 6.86
C ARG A 111 14.30 9.61 5.80
N ARG A 112 14.53 10.17 4.62
CA ARG A 112 15.18 9.49 3.48
C ARG A 112 14.54 8.14 3.13
N SER A 113 13.22 8.06 3.22
CA SER A 113 12.46 6.83 3.02
C SER A 113 11.27 7.07 2.10
N LEU A 114 10.83 6.02 1.41
CA LEU A 114 9.67 6.10 0.51
C LEU A 114 8.41 6.59 1.25
N ALA A 115 8.17 6.08 2.47
CA ALA A 115 7.04 6.50 3.29
C ALA A 115 7.09 8.00 3.64
N SER A 116 8.28 8.53 3.98
CA SER A 116 8.47 9.95 4.24
C SER A 116 8.20 10.80 2.99
N ALA A 117 8.75 10.41 1.84
CA ALA A 117 8.54 11.12 0.59
C ALA A 117 7.06 11.11 0.15
N LEU A 118 6.37 9.99 0.35
CA LEU A 118 4.93 9.87 0.08
C LEU A 118 4.09 10.78 0.98
N ASP A 119 4.39 10.81 2.28
CA ASP A 119 3.67 11.66 3.23
C ASP A 119 3.89 13.14 2.92
N GLU A 120 5.14 13.58 2.75
CA GLU A 120 5.49 14.96 2.37
C GLU A 120 4.76 15.40 1.09
N ALA A 121 4.79 14.58 0.04
CA ALA A 121 4.12 14.87 -1.23
C ALA A 121 2.58 14.96 -1.08
N LYS A 122 1.98 14.05 -0.30
CA LYS A 122 0.52 14.04 -0.05
C LYS A 122 0.08 15.22 0.81
N ARG A 123 0.83 15.56 1.86
CA ARG A 123 0.56 16.72 2.72
C ARG A 123 0.68 18.03 1.97
N ALA A 124 1.67 18.15 1.09
CA ALA A 124 1.79 19.31 0.22
C ALA A 124 0.58 19.44 -0.73
N ALA A 125 0.15 18.35 -1.36
CA ALA A 125 -1.03 18.31 -2.21
C ALA A 125 -2.32 18.69 -1.45
N GLU A 126 -2.49 18.15 -0.24
CA GLU A 126 -3.62 18.41 0.64
C GLU A 126 -3.72 19.90 1.00
N GLN A 127 -2.60 20.50 1.41
CA GLN A 127 -2.57 21.90 1.81
C GLN A 127 -2.80 22.85 0.62
N VAL A 128 -2.36 22.49 -0.58
CA VAL A 128 -2.70 23.25 -1.81
C VAL A 128 -4.21 23.25 -2.05
N ILE A 129 -4.88 22.11 -1.84
CA ILE A 129 -6.34 22.01 -1.99
C ILE A 129 -7.07 22.79 -0.91
N ILE A 130 -6.61 22.72 0.35
CA ILE A 130 -7.13 23.54 1.46
C ILE A 130 -7.04 25.03 1.11
N LYS A 131 -5.86 25.50 0.66
CA LYS A 131 -5.65 26.90 0.29
C LYS A 131 -6.55 27.35 -0.86
N ARG A 132 -6.60 26.60 -1.98
CA ARG A 132 -7.49 26.91 -3.11
C ARG A 132 -8.94 27.05 -2.65
N ARG A 133 -9.38 26.12 -1.80
CA ARG A 133 -10.75 26.12 -1.30
C ARG A 133 -11.06 27.30 -0.38
N ARG A 134 -10.15 27.65 0.55
CA ARG A 134 -10.31 28.82 1.43
C ARG A 134 -10.48 30.11 0.61
N THR A 135 -9.91 30.16 -0.59
CA THR A 135 -10.10 31.27 -1.55
C THR A 135 -11.43 31.15 -2.33
N ASP A 136 -11.81 29.95 -2.78
CA ASP A 136 -12.92 29.75 -3.73
C ASP A 136 -14.32 29.67 -3.07
N LEU A 137 -14.42 29.16 -1.85
CA LEU A 137 -15.68 28.74 -1.23
C LEU A 137 -15.78 29.39 0.14
N GLY A 138 -16.78 30.28 0.31
CA GLY A 138 -17.02 31.01 1.55
C GLY A 138 -17.11 30.15 2.82
N ALA A 139 -17.21 30.83 3.96
CA ALA A 139 -16.95 30.40 5.34
C ALA A 139 -17.81 29.23 5.89
N GLY A 140 -17.79 28.06 5.24
CA GLY A 140 -18.16 26.82 5.90
C GLY A 140 -17.14 26.49 6.99
N ARG A 141 -17.59 25.95 8.12
CA ARG A 141 -16.69 25.55 9.20
C ARG A 141 -15.79 24.41 8.73
N GLU A 142 -14.49 24.68 8.73
CA GLU A 142 -13.49 23.69 8.38
C GLU A 142 -13.34 22.68 9.52
N LEU A 143 -13.46 21.40 9.20
CA LEU A 143 -13.31 20.31 10.16
C LEU A 143 -11.83 19.88 10.31
N ASN A 144 -10.93 20.39 9.45
CA ASN A 144 -9.49 20.25 9.61
C ASN A 144 -9.06 21.05 10.85
N ALA A 145 -8.63 20.35 11.90
CA ALA A 145 -8.20 21.00 13.15
C ALA A 145 -6.83 21.66 13.02
N VAL A 146 -6.03 21.22 12.05
CA VAL A 146 -4.64 21.64 11.81
C VAL A 146 -4.41 21.64 10.30
N ASP A 147 -3.59 22.57 9.82
CA ASP A 147 -3.09 22.53 8.44
C ASP A 147 -2.29 21.24 8.20
N ALA A 148 -2.37 20.70 6.98
CA ALA A 148 -1.70 19.45 6.62
C ALA A 148 -0.17 19.61 6.55
N ALA A 149 0.32 20.82 6.30
CA ALA A 149 1.73 21.16 6.29
C ALA A 149 1.93 22.63 6.68
N GLU A 150 3.03 22.93 7.37
CA GLU A 150 3.47 24.30 7.63
C GLU A 150 3.70 25.06 6.32
N GLU A 151 3.43 26.36 6.30
CA GLU A 151 3.41 27.16 5.08
C GLU A 151 4.73 27.13 4.28
N GLY A 152 5.88 27.15 4.96
CA GLY A 152 7.20 27.04 4.32
C GLY A 152 7.51 25.65 3.76
N ASN A 153 6.86 24.61 4.27
CA ASN A 153 7.08 23.22 3.85
C ASN A 153 6.26 22.86 2.61
N ILE A 154 5.11 23.50 2.39
CA ILE A 154 4.23 23.18 1.25
C ILE A 154 4.98 23.34 -0.09
N ALA A 155 5.52 24.53 -0.35
CA ALA A 155 6.19 24.83 -1.61
C ALA A 155 7.45 23.97 -1.77
N LYS A 156 8.23 23.84 -0.69
CA LYS A 156 9.44 23.03 -0.66
C LYS A 156 9.18 21.56 -0.97
N TRP A 157 8.18 20.94 -0.34
CA TRP A 157 7.83 19.54 -0.58
C TRP A 157 7.18 19.33 -1.95
N ALA A 158 6.32 20.26 -2.38
CA ALA A 158 5.71 20.21 -3.70
C ALA A 158 6.77 20.26 -4.81
N GLU A 159 7.75 21.16 -4.70
CA GLU A 159 8.86 21.29 -5.65
C GLU A 159 9.76 20.05 -5.61
N ARG A 160 10.23 19.66 -4.41
CA ARG A 160 11.09 18.49 -4.20
C ARG A 160 10.52 17.21 -4.80
N HIS A 161 9.22 16.98 -4.62
CA HIS A 161 8.54 15.77 -5.10
C HIS A 161 7.79 15.98 -6.43
N GLN A 162 8.00 17.13 -7.09
CA GLN A 162 7.33 17.51 -8.34
C GLN A 162 5.82 17.21 -8.33
N VAL A 163 5.16 17.61 -7.24
CA VAL A 163 3.76 17.25 -6.98
C VAL A 163 2.84 17.94 -7.98
N LYS A 164 1.98 17.15 -8.63
CA LYS A 164 0.97 17.62 -9.57
C LYS A 164 -0.40 17.07 -9.15
N LEU A 165 -1.37 17.97 -9.04
CA LEU A 165 -2.76 17.56 -8.87
C LEU A 165 -3.32 17.16 -10.24
N GLY A 166 -3.85 15.94 -10.30
CA GLY A 166 -4.53 15.40 -11.46
C GLY A 166 -5.98 15.90 -11.59
N PRO A 167 -6.78 15.26 -12.45
CA PRO A 167 -8.17 15.63 -12.64
C PRO A 167 -8.96 15.54 -11.33
N ARG A 168 -9.91 16.47 -11.17
CA ARG A 168 -10.89 16.46 -10.07
C ARG A 168 -12.12 15.67 -10.49
N VAL A 169 -12.53 14.73 -9.66
CA VAL A 169 -13.82 14.04 -9.82
C VAL A 169 -14.74 14.44 -8.66
N THR A 170 -15.96 14.87 -8.98
CA THR A 170 -16.93 15.32 -7.97
C THR A 170 -18.15 14.40 -7.97
N PHE A 171 -18.56 13.96 -6.78
CA PHE A 171 -19.70 13.09 -6.54
C PHE A 171 -20.66 13.77 -5.56
N ARG A 172 -21.97 13.62 -5.77
CA ARG A 172 -22.99 13.95 -4.76
C ARG A 172 -23.46 12.67 -4.10
N ALA A 173 -23.33 12.58 -2.78
CA ALA A 173 -24.00 11.55 -1.99
C ALA A 173 -25.51 11.69 -2.23
N GLY A 174 -26.24 10.60 -2.47
CA GLY A 174 -27.71 10.64 -2.64
C GLY A 174 -28.25 10.47 -4.05
N VAL A 175 -27.45 10.62 -5.10
CA VAL A 175 -27.68 9.87 -6.35
C VAL A 175 -27.47 8.39 -6.00
N LYS A 176 -28.08 7.42 -6.69
CA LYS A 176 -28.00 5.95 -6.44
C LYS A 176 -26.57 5.34 -6.54
N ILE A 177 -25.55 6.06 -6.11
CA ILE A 177 -24.10 5.86 -6.14
C ILE A 177 -23.56 5.82 -4.68
N THR A 178 -24.41 5.96 -3.65
CA THR A 178 -24.02 5.77 -2.24
C THR A 178 -23.39 4.42 -1.96
N GLY A 179 -23.73 3.38 -2.75
CA GLY A 179 -22.96 2.13 -2.77
C GLY A 179 -21.58 2.35 -3.38
N PHE A 180 -21.49 2.83 -4.61
CA PHE A 180 -20.25 2.82 -5.38
C PHE A 180 -19.12 3.70 -4.82
N ALA A 181 -19.40 4.90 -4.30
CA ALA A 181 -18.34 5.78 -3.77
C ALA A 181 -17.83 5.31 -2.40
N ALA A 182 -18.71 4.78 -1.55
CA ALA A 182 -18.33 4.17 -0.28
C ALA A 182 -17.63 2.81 -0.50
N LEU A 183 -18.09 2.03 -1.49
CA LEU A 183 -17.44 0.81 -1.93
C LEU A 183 -16.07 1.09 -2.53
N GLN A 184 -15.89 2.12 -3.35
CA GLN A 184 -14.56 2.45 -3.87
C GLN A 184 -13.58 2.87 -2.77
N LEU A 185 -14.03 3.64 -1.77
CA LEU A 185 -13.20 3.99 -0.61
C LEU A 185 -12.89 2.75 0.26
N LEU A 186 -13.87 1.86 0.43
CA LEU A 186 -13.72 0.59 1.12
C LEU A 186 -12.77 -0.34 0.35
N ASP A 187 -12.93 -0.46 -0.96
CA ASP A 187 -12.09 -1.26 -1.86
C ASP A 187 -10.66 -0.75 -1.84
N PHE A 188 -10.45 0.57 -1.79
CA PHE A 188 -9.11 1.15 -1.64
C PHE A 188 -8.49 0.82 -0.28
N PHE A 189 -9.29 0.85 0.79
CA PHE A 189 -8.85 0.44 2.12
C PHE A 189 -8.54 -1.06 2.18
N LEU A 190 -9.40 -1.90 1.62
CA LEU A 190 -9.22 -3.35 1.53
C LEU A 190 -7.99 -3.67 0.68
N MET A 191 -7.80 -3.03 -0.46
CA MET A 191 -6.61 -3.19 -1.32
C MET A 191 -5.32 -2.76 -0.62
N TYR A 192 -5.34 -1.66 0.13
CA TYR A 192 -4.19 -1.24 0.95
C TYR A 192 -3.87 -2.27 2.05
N ARG A 193 -4.91 -2.74 2.75
CA ARG A 193 -4.78 -3.78 3.79
C ARG A 193 -4.27 -5.08 3.19
N ASP A 194 -4.82 -5.50 2.07
CA ASP A 194 -4.44 -6.73 1.37
C ASP A 194 -3.02 -6.64 0.82
N GLY A 195 -2.58 -5.47 0.33
CA GLY A 195 -1.19 -5.23 -0.07
C GLY A 195 -0.21 -5.31 1.10
N LYS A 196 -0.62 -4.92 2.31
CA LYS A 196 0.14 -5.10 3.55
C LYS A 196 0.14 -6.56 4.00
N LEU A 197 -1.02 -7.23 3.95
CA LEU A 197 -1.16 -8.64 4.28
C LEU A 197 -0.37 -9.54 3.32
N ALA A 198 -0.27 -9.18 2.04
CA ALA A 198 0.49 -9.91 1.03
C ALA A 198 2.01 -9.92 1.29
N GLN A 199 2.52 -8.98 2.11
CA GLN A 199 3.93 -8.98 2.54
C GLN A 199 4.22 -10.10 3.56
N TYR A 200 3.16 -10.65 4.16
CA TYR A 200 3.24 -11.68 5.17
C TYR A 200 2.73 -13.02 4.62
N ALA A 201 3.57 -14.05 4.68
CA ALA A 201 3.10 -15.42 4.52
C ALA A 201 2.36 -15.85 5.80
N MET A 202 1.06 -15.53 5.89
CA MET A 202 0.18 -15.98 6.97
C MET A 202 -0.06 -17.49 6.81
N ALA A 203 0.77 -18.30 7.48
CA ALA A 203 0.47 -19.71 7.63
C ALA A 203 -0.80 -19.86 8.48
N PRO A 204 -1.71 -20.80 8.15
CA PRO A 204 -2.86 -21.07 9.00
C PRO A 204 -2.38 -21.46 10.40
N TYR A 205 -3.07 -20.99 11.44
CA TYR A 205 -2.75 -21.36 12.80
C TYR A 205 -2.90 -22.87 12.97
N LEU A 206 -1.82 -23.53 13.39
CA LEU A 206 -1.83 -24.93 13.79
C LEU A 206 -2.02 -24.98 15.31
N LEU A 207 -3.12 -25.61 15.71
CA LEU A 207 -3.50 -25.83 17.10
C LEU A 207 -3.54 -27.33 17.36
N GLU A 208 -3.39 -27.75 18.61
CA GLU A 208 -3.36 -29.16 19.00
C GLU A 208 -4.37 -29.40 20.13
N ASP A 209 -5.13 -30.48 20.03
CA ASP A 209 -5.93 -31.03 21.12
C ASP A 209 -5.77 -32.56 21.19
N GLU A 210 -6.50 -33.20 22.09
CA GLU A 210 -6.45 -34.65 22.33
C GLU A 210 -6.68 -35.50 21.06
N ASN A 211 -7.31 -34.93 20.03
CA ASN A 211 -7.64 -35.62 18.79
C ASN A 211 -6.63 -35.38 17.67
N GLY A 212 -5.66 -34.49 17.86
CA GLY A 212 -4.57 -34.20 16.93
C GLY A 212 -4.36 -32.71 16.63
N ILE A 213 -3.56 -32.43 15.60
CA ILE A 213 -3.28 -31.07 15.11
C ILE A 213 -4.39 -30.67 14.14
N PHE A 214 -4.91 -29.45 14.28
CA PHE A 214 -5.98 -28.90 13.43
C PHE A 214 -5.74 -27.44 13.04
N THR A 215 -6.44 -27.00 12.00
CA THR A 215 -6.59 -25.59 11.63
C THR A 215 -8.03 -25.11 11.84
N LEU A 216 -8.18 -23.81 12.07
CA LEU A 216 -9.49 -23.16 12.17
C LEU A 216 -9.96 -22.67 10.80
N GLN A 217 -11.24 -22.87 10.51
CA GLN A 217 -11.87 -22.34 9.31
C GLN A 217 -13.24 -21.73 9.60
N GLU A 218 -13.44 -20.49 9.17
CA GLU A 218 -14.73 -19.85 9.08
C GLU A 218 -15.28 -19.97 7.65
N THR A 219 -16.53 -20.40 7.53
CA THR A 219 -17.25 -20.40 6.25
C THR A 219 -18.31 -19.33 6.30
N ASP A 220 -18.05 -18.22 5.60
CA ASP A 220 -19.02 -17.15 5.37
C ASP A 220 -20.19 -17.68 4.54
N ARG A 221 -21.41 -17.52 5.06
CA ARG A 221 -22.65 -17.96 4.38
C ARG A 221 -23.46 -16.78 3.84
N GLY A 222 -22.87 -15.59 3.83
CA GLY A 222 -23.46 -14.35 3.38
C GLY A 222 -24.20 -13.58 4.48
N LEU A 223 -24.57 -12.34 4.14
CA LEU A 223 -25.03 -11.29 5.05
C LEU A 223 -26.20 -11.65 5.99
N PHE A 224 -27.00 -12.66 5.64
CA PHE A 224 -28.22 -13.04 6.38
C PHE A 224 -28.16 -14.43 7.00
N ARG A 225 -27.02 -15.11 6.97
CA ARG A 225 -26.89 -16.48 7.50
C ARG A 225 -25.78 -16.52 8.55
N PRO A 226 -25.98 -17.26 9.65
CA PRO A 226 -24.91 -17.46 10.61
C PRO A 226 -23.78 -18.26 9.94
N ASN A 227 -22.55 -17.79 10.13
CA ASN A 227 -21.34 -18.45 9.66
C ASN A 227 -21.18 -19.80 10.34
N TRP A 228 -20.47 -20.70 9.67
CA TRP A 228 -20.08 -21.99 10.25
C TRP A 228 -18.60 -21.99 10.58
N TYR A 229 -18.28 -22.53 11.74
CA TYR A 229 -16.92 -22.58 12.28
C TYR A 229 -16.50 -24.04 12.39
N TRP A 230 -15.26 -24.33 12.03
CA TRP A 230 -14.79 -25.70 11.88
C TRP A 230 -13.35 -25.86 12.38
N LYS A 231 -13.08 -27.01 12.99
CA LYS A 231 -11.74 -27.59 13.15
C LYS A 231 -11.49 -28.54 11.97
N ASN A 232 -10.39 -28.33 11.27
CA ASN A 232 -9.94 -29.22 10.20
C ASN A 232 -8.70 -29.97 10.69
N TYR A 233 -8.86 -31.24 11.05
CA TYR A 233 -7.78 -32.04 11.60
C TYR A 233 -6.83 -32.50 10.50
N GLN A 234 -5.54 -32.25 10.70
CA GLN A 234 -4.46 -32.68 9.82
C GLN A 234 -3.82 -33.98 10.29
N THR A 235 -3.82 -34.23 11.61
CA THR A 235 -3.22 -35.43 12.23
C THR A 235 -4.12 -35.99 13.33
N GLY A 236 -3.70 -37.11 13.94
CA GLY A 236 -4.36 -37.71 15.10
C GLY A 236 -5.58 -38.59 14.75
N ALA A 237 -6.40 -38.87 15.76
CA ALA A 237 -7.54 -39.80 15.64
C ALA A 237 -8.63 -39.28 14.67
N LEU A 238 -8.71 -37.97 14.49
CA LEU A 238 -9.67 -37.32 13.60
C LEU A 238 -9.01 -36.82 12.30
N ALA A 239 -7.82 -37.28 11.94
CA ALA A 239 -7.10 -36.82 10.74
C ALA A 239 -7.98 -36.86 9.47
N GLY A 240 -8.00 -35.74 8.74
CA GLY A 240 -8.80 -35.55 7.53
C GLY A 240 -10.28 -35.22 7.80
N GLN A 241 -10.72 -35.23 9.06
CA GLN A 241 -12.10 -34.88 9.42
C GLN A 241 -12.25 -33.39 9.68
N ARG A 242 -13.48 -32.93 9.42
CA ARG A 242 -13.91 -31.56 9.64
C ARG A 242 -15.02 -31.55 10.69
N VAL A 243 -14.71 -31.02 11.87
CA VAL A 243 -15.62 -31.00 13.02
C VAL A 243 -16.20 -29.60 13.19
N LYS A 244 -17.53 -29.51 13.25
CA LYS A 244 -18.22 -28.23 13.44
C LYS A 244 -18.10 -27.81 14.90
N ILE A 245 -17.70 -26.56 15.10
CA ILE A 245 -17.59 -25.95 16.43
C ILE A 245 -18.52 -24.76 16.58
N THR A 246 -18.71 -24.32 17.82
CA THR A 246 -19.52 -23.14 18.12
C THR A 246 -18.73 -21.85 17.81
N LYS A 247 -19.43 -20.73 17.68
CA LYS A 247 -18.79 -19.41 17.53
C LYS A 247 -17.92 -19.05 18.75
N ALA A 248 -18.38 -19.41 19.95
CA ALA A 248 -17.66 -19.13 21.19
C ALA A 248 -16.33 -19.89 21.22
N GLU A 249 -16.37 -21.20 20.98
CA GLU A 249 -15.19 -22.05 20.91
C GLU A 249 -14.20 -21.60 19.82
N PHE A 250 -14.71 -21.19 18.64
CA PHE A 250 -13.85 -20.63 17.59
C PHE A 250 -13.16 -19.33 18.03
N GLY A 251 -13.88 -18.48 18.77
CA GLY A 251 -13.33 -17.24 19.32
C GLY A 251 -12.19 -17.50 20.30
N GLU A 252 -12.40 -18.41 21.27
CA GLU A 252 -11.40 -18.78 22.26
C GLU A 252 -10.13 -19.36 21.62
N LEU A 253 -10.29 -20.32 20.70
CA LEU A 253 -9.16 -20.94 20.00
C LEU A 253 -8.42 -19.95 19.09
N ARG A 254 -9.15 -19.01 18.50
CA ARG A 254 -8.54 -17.95 17.69
C ARG A 254 -7.77 -16.96 18.55
N GLU A 255 -8.31 -16.53 19.70
CA GLU A 255 -7.61 -15.65 20.63
C GLU A 255 -6.33 -16.31 21.16
N GLU A 256 -6.40 -17.59 21.52
CA GLU A 256 -5.23 -18.39 21.88
C GLU A 256 -4.19 -18.43 20.74
N ALA A 257 -4.64 -18.71 19.52
CA ALA A 257 -3.76 -18.74 18.35
C ALA A 257 -3.09 -17.39 18.10
N GLU A 258 -3.83 -16.29 18.17
CA GLU A 258 -3.32 -14.94 17.99
C GLU A 258 -2.32 -14.57 19.11
N LEU A 259 -2.56 -15.01 20.34
CA LEU A 259 -1.65 -14.78 21.47
C LEU A 259 -0.35 -15.59 21.34
N LEU A 260 -0.41 -16.82 20.83
CA LEU A 260 0.75 -17.68 20.63
C LEU A 260 1.55 -17.26 19.38
N TRP A 261 0.90 -17.05 18.25
CA TRP A 261 1.55 -16.91 16.95
C TRP A 261 1.60 -15.47 16.42
N GLY A 262 0.91 -14.55 17.09
CA GLY A 262 0.73 -13.18 16.64
C GLY A 262 -0.46 -13.04 15.70
N THR A 263 -0.84 -11.80 15.41
CA THR A 263 -1.94 -11.47 14.51
C THR A 263 -1.57 -10.23 13.70
N THR A 264 -2.44 -9.82 12.78
CA THR A 264 -2.34 -8.48 12.19
C THR A 264 -3.43 -7.61 12.77
N ASP A 265 -3.06 -6.38 13.13
CA ASP A 265 -4.05 -5.39 13.54
C ASP A 265 -4.96 -4.99 12.35
N TRP A 266 -5.93 -4.11 12.62
CA TRP A 266 -6.83 -3.62 11.59
C TRP A 266 -6.14 -2.82 10.47
N MET A 267 -4.88 -2.41 10.67
CA MET A 267 -4.04 -1.75 9.66
C MET A 267 -3.22 -2.74 8.82
N GLY A 268 -3.19 -4.02 9.20
CA GLY A 268 -2.37 -5.04 8.57
C GLY A 268 -0.93 -5.08 9.09
N ASP A 269 -0.61 -4.40 10.20
CA ASP A 269 0.71 -4.48 10.82
C ASP A 269 0.77 -5.69 11.77
N PHE A 270 1.90 -6.41 11.77
CA PHE A 270 2.05 -7.62 12.58
C PHE A 270 2.20 -7.27 14.06
N VAL A 271 1.33 -7.87 14.88
CA VAL A 271 1.37 -7.87 16.33
C VAL A 271 1.97 -9.19 16.77
N PRO A 272 3.16 -9.21 17.37
CA PRO A 272 3.86 -10.45 17.71
C PRO A 272 3.17 -11.25 18.81
N GLY A 273 3.18 -12.57 18.67
CA GLY A 273 2.74 -13.52 19.69
C GLY A 273 3.89 -14.07 20.52
N LEU A 274 3.58 -14.90 21.52
CA LEU A 274 4.57 -15.48 22.44
C LEU A 274 5.62 -16.34 21.74
N LEU A 275 5.19 -17.17 20.77
CA LEU A 275 6.02 -18.14 20.05
C LEU A 275 6.63 -17.55 18.77
N ARG A 276 6.03 -16.49 18.22
CA ARG A 276 6.48 -15.89 16.96
C ARG A 276 6.60 -14.38 17.10
N ARG A 277 7.84 -13.94 17.32
CA ARG A 277 8.18 -12.53 17.52
C ARG A 277 8.29 -11.73 16.21
N GLU A 278 8.56 -12.41 15.09
CA GLU A 278 8.73 -11.78 13.79
C GLU A 278 8.13 -12.67 12.69
N LEU A 279 7.50 -12.05 11.67
CA LEU A 279 7.06 -12.74 10.47
C LEU A 279 8.13 -12.65 9.38
N PRO A 280 8.39 -13.74 8.63
CA PRO A 280 9.24 -13.68 7.47
C PRO A 280 8.60 -12.73 6.45
N VAL A 281 9.27 -11.63 6.15
CA VAL A 281 8.88 -10.71 5.09
C VAL A 281 9.22 -11.38 3.77
N VAL A 282 8.22 -11.63 2.93
CA VAL A 282 8.47 -12.10 1.58
C VAL A 282 8.99 -10.92 0.78
N GLU A 283 10.29 -10.90 0.48
CA GLU A 283 10.85 -9.91 -0.44
C GLU A 283 10.23 -10.15 -1.82
N VAL A 284 9.32 -9.28 -2.22
CA VAL A 284 8.83 -9.25 -3.60
C VAL A 284 10.00 -8.77 -4.45
N PRO A 285 10.55 -9.60 -5.35
CA PRO A 285 11.65 -9.16 -6.20
C PRO A 285 11.20 -7.94 -6.99
N ALA A 286 12.02 -6.88 -6.99
CA ALA A 286 11.80 -5.65 -7.74
C ALA A 286 11.98 -5.89 -9.26
N GLY A 287 11.26 -6.85 -9.82
CA GLY A 287 11.22 -7.16 -11.24
C GLY A 287 9.87 -6.74 -11.79
N GLY A 288 9.76 -5.49 -12.23
CA GLY A 288 8.73 -5.13 -13.21
C GLY A 288 8.95 -5.94 -14.49
N PRO A 289 7.90 -6.23 -15.28
CA PRO A 289 8.06 -6.95 -16.53
C PRO A 289 9.06 -6.19 -17.41
N GLU A 290 10.18 -6.83 -17.72
CA GLU A 290 11.04 -6.39 -18.83
C GLU A 290 10.18 -6.40 -20.09
N ALA A 291 9.96 -5.21 -20.64
CA ALA A 291 9.31 -4.99 -21.92
C ALA A 291 10.32 -5.19 -23.07
#